data_AF-A0A0N4SW65-F1
#
_entry.id   AF-A0A0N4SW65-F1
#
_cell.length_a   1.000
_cell.length_b   1.000
_cell.length_c   1.000
_cell.angle_alpha   90.00
_cell.angle_beta   90.00
_cell.angle_gamma   90.00
#
_symmetry.space_group_name_H-M   'P 1'
#
loop_
_entity.id
_entity.type
_entity.pdbx_description
1 polymer ?
#
loop_
_entity_poly.entity_id
_entity_poly.type
_entity_poly.pdbx_seq_one_letter_code
_entity_poly.pdbx_strand_id
1 'polypeptide(L)'
;MDALEKGAATSGPAPRGRPSRGRPPKLQRSRGAGRGLEKPPHLAALVLARGGSKGIPLKNIKRLAGVPLIGWVLRAALDAGVFQRG
;
A
#
# COMPACT_ATOMS: atom_id res chain seq x y z
N MET A 1 73.37 22.81 15.07
CA MET A 1 72.67 21.76 14.32
C MET A 1 71.27 21.69 14.89
N ASP A 2 70.19 22.24 14.37
CA ASP A 2 69.80 22.97 13.16
C ASP A 2 68.49 23.68 13.58
N ALA A 3 68.31 24.97 13.35
CA ALA A 3 67.52 25.48 12.23
C ALA A 3 66.17 24.75 12.02
N LEU A 4 65.11 25.46 12.41
CA LEU A 4 63.91 25.76 11.61
C LEU A 4 63.21 24.64 10.80
N GLU A 5 61.88 24.62 10.98
CA GLU A 5 60.83 24.45 9.97
C GLU A 5 60.21 23.06 9.71
N LYS A 6 58.86 23.10 9.72
CA LYS A 6 57.87 22.29 9.00
C LYS A 6 57.29 21.04 9.67
N GLY A 7 56.06 21.23 10.15
CA GLY A 7 55.04 20.19 10.25
C GLY A 7 53.67 20.81 10.00
N ALA A 8 53.32 21.02 8.74
CA ALA A 8 52.06 21.61 8.30
C ALA A 8 50.87 20.73 8.77
N ALA A 9 49.97 21.32 9.55
CA ALA A 9 48.66 20.74 9.83
C ALA A 9 47.83 20.77 8.54
N THR A 10 47.66 19.62 7.90
CA THR A 10 46.78 19.47 6.75
C THR A 10 45.33 19.49 7.22
N SER A 11 44.65 20.62 7.08
CA SER A 11 43.20 20.70 7.23
C SER A 11 42.54 20.00 6.05
N GLY A 12 42.08 18.77 6.25
CA GLY A 12 41.21 18.08 5.29
C GLY A 12 39.92 18.87 5.06
N PRO A 13 39.31 18.84 3.87
CA PRO A 13 38.12 19.62 3.57
C PRO A 13 36.93 19.12 4.40
N ALA A 14 36.18 20.05 4.97
CA ALA A 14 34.98 19.78 5.75
C ALA A 14 33.95 18.94 4.97
N PRO A 15 33.16 18.06 5.63
CA PRO A 15 32.14 17.28 4.95
C PRO A 15 31.06 18.20 4.38
N ARG A 16 30.82 18.09 3.06
CA ARG A 16 29.74 18.78 2.36
C ARG A 16 28.40 18.42 3.00
N GLY A 17 27.79 19.39 3.69
CA GLY A 17 26.48 19.24 4.31
C GLY A 17 25.43 18.83 3.27
N ARG A 18 24.60 17.86 3.64
CA ARG A 18 23.43 17.46 2.84
C ARG A 18 22.49 18.65 2.73
N PRO A 19 22.12 19.12 1.53
CA PRO A 19 21.18 20.22 1.42
C PRO A 19 19.87 19.81 2.10
N SER A 20 19.35 20.70 2.95
CA SER A 20 18.02 20.57 3.53
C SER A 20 17.01 20.62 2.39
N ARG A 21 16.66 19.45 1.83
CA ARG A 21 15.46 19.34 1.01
C ARG A 21 14.31 19.76 1.91
N GLY A 22 13.80 20.97 1.68
CA GLY A 22 12.65 21.50 2.37
C GLY A 22 11.53 20.47 2.39
N ARG A 23 10.78 20.46 3.49
CA ARG A 23 9.62 19.58 3.64
C ARG A 23 8.72 19.77 2.41
N PRO A 24 8.37 18.71 1.67
CA PRO A 24 7.44 18.86 0.55
C PRO A 24 6.17 19.53 1.07
N PRO A 25 5.55 20.43 0.28
CA PRO A 25 4.30 21.06 0.69
C PRO A 25 3.33 19.95 1.09
N LYS A 26 2.72 20.09 2.29
CA LYS A 26 1.60 19.22 2.68
C LYS A 26 0.62 19.30 1.52
N LEU A 27 0.41 18.19 0.83
CA LEU A 27 -0.64 18.05 -0.17
C LEU A 27 -1.94 18.44 0.55
N GLN A 28 -2.36 19.69 0.37
CA GLN A 28 -3.63 20.15 0.92
C GLN A 28 -4.66 19.38 0.11
N ARG A 29 -5.15 18.28 0.69
CA ARG A 29 -6.42 17.70 0.24
C ARG A 29 -7.39 18.85 0.36
N SER A 30 -7.76 19.44 -0.77
CA SER A 30 -8.83 20.41 -0.85
C SER A 30 -10.02 19.78 -0.13
N ARG A 31 -10.28 20.26 1.09
CA ARG A 31 -11.58 20.07 1.72
C ARG A 31 -12.51 20.96 0.89
N GLY A 32 -12.95 20.42 -0.24
CA GLY A 32 -13.93 21.06 -1.09
C GLY A 32 -15.11 21.45 -0.23
N ALA A 33 -15.31 22.76 -0.10
CA ALA A 33 -16.55 23.33 0.36
C ALA A 33 -17.67 22.80 -0.56
N GLY A 34 -18.73 22.26 0.06
CA GLY A 34 -19.92 21.79 -0.66
C GLY A 34 -19.75 20.46 -1.38
N ARG A 35 -19.65 19.35 -0.64
CA ARG A 35 -20.30 18.13 -1.13
C ARG A 35 -21.74 18.22 -0.69
N GLY A 36 -22.65 18.53 -1.62
CA GLY A 36 -24.01 17.98 -1.54
C GLY A 36 -23.88 16.47 -1.30
N LEU A 37 -24.90 15.80 -0.76
CA LEU A 37 -24.84 14.39 -0.39
C LEU A 37 -24.42 13.49 -1.57
N GLU A 38 -23.11 13.41 -1.84
CA GLU A 38 -22.55 12.62 -2.92
C GLU A 38 -22.75 11.18 -2.50
N LYS A 39 -23.49 10.43 -3.31
CA LYS A 39 -23.75 9.01 -3.06
C LYS A 39 -22.42 8.32 -2.74
N PRO A 40 -22.34 7.46 -1.71
CA PRO A 40 -21.10 6.76 -1.39
C PRO A 40 -20.55 6.08 -2.66
N PRO A 41 -19.22 6.09 -2.86
CA PRO A 41 -18.63 5.52 -4.06
C PRO A 41 -19.01 4.05 -4.17
N HIS A 42 -19.25 3.60 -5.40
CA HIS A 42 -19.59 2.21 -5.66
C HIS A 42 -18.42 1.29 -5.25
N LEU A 43 -18.71 0.31 -4.40
CA LEU A 43 -17.74 -0.68 -3.94
C LEU A 43 -18.11 -2.06 -4.48
N ALA A 44 -17.17 -2.71 -5.18
CA ALA A 44 -17.36 -4.03 -5.77
C ALA A 44 -16.28 -5.02 -5.33
N ALA A 45 -16.67 -6.29 -5.15
CA ALA A 45 -15.77 -7.42 -4.93
C ALA A 45 -15.60 -8.24 -6.22
N LEU A 46 -14.38 -8.67 -6.51
CA LEU A 46 -14.08 -9.58 -7.62
C LEU A 46 -13.46 -10.88 -7.08
N VAL A 47 -14.14 -12.00 -7.29
CA VAL A 47 -13.66 -13.34 -6.90
C VAL A 47 -13.26 -14.12 -8.15
N LEU A 48 -11.95 -14.34 -8.33
CA LEU A 48 -11.42 -15.04 -9.51
C LEU A 48 -11.55 -16.57 -9.36
N ALA A 49 -12.71 -17.10 -9.73
CA ALA A 49 -13.04 -18.52 -9.60
C ALA A 49 -12.72 -19.34 -10.87
N ARG A 50 -11.48 -19.28 -11.38
CA ARG A 50 -11.09 -20.01 -12.61
C ARG A 50 -11.35 -21.53 -12.52
N GLY A 51 -11.66 -22.15 -13.65
CA GLY A 51 -11.87 -23.61 -13.72
C GLY A 51 -10.59 -24.43 -13.57
N GLY A 52 -9.49 -23.95 -14.15
CA GLY A 52 -8.19 -24.61 -14.09
C GLY A 52 -7.54 -24.51 -12.70
N SER A 53 -7.08 -25.63 -12.16
CA SER A 53 -6.38 -25.66 -10.89
C SER A 53 -5.28 -26.70 -11.00
N LYS A 54 -4.04 -26.30 -10.67
CA LYS A 54 -2.86 -27.17 -10.82
C LYS A 54 -2.91 -28.40 -9.90
N GLY A 55 -3.56 -28.28 -8.72
CA GLY A 55 -3.68 -29.38 -7.75
C GLY A 55 -5.06 -30.03 -7.71
N ILE A 56 -6.12 -29.24 -7.61
CA ILE A 56 -7.50 -29.77 -7.45
C ILE A 56 -8.38 -29.21 -8.57
N PRO A 57 -8.63 -29.97 -9.65
CA PRO A 57 -9.55 -29.56 -10.71
C PRO A 57 -10.90 -29.11 -10.16
N LEU A 58 -11.43 -27.99 -10.69
CA LEU A 58 -12.72 -27.42 -10.29
C LEU A 58 -12.83 -27.12 -8.77
N LYS A 59 -11.71 -26.77 -8.10
CA LYS A 59 -11.68 -26.55 -6.65
C LYS A 59 -12.79 -25.65 -6.11
N ASN A 60 -13.21 -24.62 -6.86
CA ASN A 60 -14.15 -23.61 -6.39
C ASN A 60 -15.56 -24.18 -6.14
N ILE A 61 -15.94 -25.26 -6.83
CA ILE A 61 -17.24 -25.93 -6.65
C ILE A 61 -17.15 -27.19 -5.77
N LYS A 62 -15.94 -27.67 -5.46
CA LYS A 62 -15.75 -28.82 -4.57
C LYS A 62 -16.22 -28.46 -3.15
N ARG A 63 -16.87 -29.40 -2.47
CA ARG A 63 -17.35 -29.21 -1.10
C ARG A 63 -16.19 -29.23 -0.11
N LEU A 64 -16.17 -28.26 0.78
CA LEU A 64 -15.32 -28.14 1.95
C LEU A 64 -16.24 -27.92 3.16
N ALA A 65 -16.26 -28.89 4.08
CA ALA A 65 -17.16 -28.89 5.24
C ALA A 65 -18.64 -28.64 4.87
N GLY A 66 -19.13 -29.39 3.87
CA GLY A 66 -20.52 -29.33 3.42
C GLY A 66 -20.85 -28.20 2.43
N VAL A 67 -20.00 -27.17 2.30
CA VAL A 67 -20.23 -26.00 1.43
C VAL A 67 -19.22 -25.99 0.26
N PRO A 68 -19.62 -25.64 -0.98
CA PRO A 68 -18.65 -25.34 -2.04
C PRO A 68 -17.57 -24.34 -1.58
N LEU A 69 -16.30 -24.56 -1.97
CA LEU A 69 -15.18 -23.72 -1.55
C LEU A 69 -15.43 -22.23 -1.77
N ILE A 70 -16.00 -21.84 -2.92
CA ILE A 70 -16.34 -20.45 -3.22
C ILE A 70 -17.38 -19.86 -2.24
N GLY A 71 -18.25 -20.70 -1.68
CA GLY A 71 -19.25 -20.29 -0.71
C GLY A 71 -18.64 -19.73 0.59
N TRP A 72 -17.45 -20.18 0.97
CA TRP A 72 -16.72 -19.61 2.11
C TRP A 72 -16.26 -18.18 1.83
N VAL A 73 -15.80 -17.90 0.61
CA VAL A 73 -15.38 -16.56 0.18
C VAL A 73 -16.58 -15.62 0.11
N LEU A 74 -17.71 -16.09 -0.42
CA LEU A 74 -18.94 -15.29 -0.51
C LEU A 74 -19.51 -14.94 0.87
N ARG A 75 -19.49 -15.89 1.82
CA ARG A 75 -19.89 -15.60 3.21
C ARG A 75 -19.00 -14.53 3.84
N ALA A 76 -17.68 -14.68 3.75
CA ALA A 76 -16.77 -13.67 4.28
C ALA A 76 -16.99 -12.26 3.66
N ALA A 77 -17.31 -12.20 2.37
CA ALA A 77 -17.64 -10.93 1.71
C ALA A 77 -18.94 -10.32 2.28
N LEU A 78 -19.97 -11.13 2.50
CA LEU A 78 -21.23 -10.67 3.12
C LEU A 78 -21.02 -10.23 4.58
N ASP A 79 -20.29 -11.03 5.36
CA ASP A 79 -20.03 -10.80 6.79
C ASP A 79 -19.17 -9.56 7.03
N ALA A 80 -18.37 -9.13 6.04
CA ALA A 80 -17.54 -7.93 6.14
C ALA A 80 -18.37 -6.63 6.28
N GLY A 81 -19.65 -6.62 5.87
CA GLY A 81 -20.53 -5.46 6.03
C GLY A 81 -20.11 -4.22 5.22
N VAL A 82 -19.16 -4.35 4.29
CA VAL A 82 -18.64 -3.23 3.49
C VAL A 82 -19.33 -3.09 2.12
N PHE A 83 -19.97 -4.13 1.62
CA PHE A 83 -20.64 -4.13 0.31
C PHE A 83 -22.13 -3.85 0.46
N GLN A 84 -22.64 -2.89 -0.30
CA GLN A 84 -24.07 -2.61 -0.35
C GLN A 84 -24.81 -3.56 -1.30
N ARG A 85 -26.06 -3.89 -0.97
CA ARG A 85 -27.01 -4.38 -1.98
C ARG A 85 -27.47 -3.17 -2.81
N GLY A 86 -27.29 -3.27 -4.13
CA GLY A 86 -27.71 -2.24 -5.08
C GLY A 86 -29.22 -2.06 -5.14
#